data_AF-A0A924W026-F1
#
_entry.id   AF-A0A924W026-F1
#
_cell.length_a   1.000
_cell.length_b   1.000
_cell.length_c   1.000
_cell.angle_alpha   90.00
_cell.angle_beta   90.00
_cell.angle_gamma   90.00
#
_symmetry.space_group_name_H-M   'P 1'
#
loop_
_entity.id
_entity.type
_entity.pdbx_description
1 polymer ?
#
loop_
_entity_poly.entity_id
_entity_poly.type
_entity_poly.pdbx_seq_one_letter_code
_entity_poly.pdbx_strand_id
1 'polypeptide(L)'
;MNINDIKDNLENKVKNNYKPNSTKKKVLLGVIVVLLGALGLEVSNTDFNLNDLSKVKRDIDGNVVTDGTGKGTDEYNCADFKTQTQAQKFYKNAGGVSKDTNRLDGDKNGIACQDLPK
;
A
#
# COMPACT_ATOMS: atom_id res chain seq x y z
N MET A 1 30.45 30.17 13.82
CA MET A 1 30.29 28.74 14.19
C MET A 1 30.16 27.95 12.90
N ASN A 2 31.05 26.99 12.64
CA ASN A 2 31.06 26.24 11.38
C ASN A 2 30.02 25.10 11.42
N ILE A 3 29.35 24.83 10.30
CA ILE A 3 28.44 23.69 10.15
C ILE A 3 29.15 22.36 10.44
N ASN A 4 30.43 22.25 10.08
CA ASN A 4 31.21 21.05 10.36
C ASN A 4 31.42 20.85 11.86
N ASP A 5 31.71 21.93 12.61
CA ASP A 5 31.83 21.87 14.07
C ASP A 5 30.51 21.44 14.75
N ILE A 6 29.37 21.88 14.20
CA ILE A 6 28.04 21.50 14.71
C ILE A 6 27.79 20.00 14.47
N LYS A 7 28.09 19.51 13.26
CA LYS A 7 27.96 18.09 12.92
C LYS A 7 28.85 17.22 13.81
N ASP A 8 30.11 17.59 13.96
CA ASP A 8 31.07 16.85 14.78
C ASP A 8 30.64 16.84 16.25
N ASN A 9 30.12 17.95 16.77
CA ASN A 9 29.59 18.01 18.13
C ASN A 9 28.36 17.09 18.29
N LEU A 10 27.44 17.12 17.32
CA LEU A 10 26.24 16.29 17.32
C LEU A 10 26.58 14.80 17.28
N GLU A 11 27.47 14.41 16.36
CA GLU A 11 27.92 13.03 16.23
C GLU A 11 28.60 12.52 17.51
N ASN A 12 29.49 13.33 18.09
CA ASN A 12 30.16 12.96 19.33
C ASN A 12 29.17 12.83 20.50
N LYS A 13 28.17 13.71 20.55
CA LYS A 13 27.11 13.66 21.56
C LYS A 13 26.23 12.42 21.40
N VAL A 14 25.87 12.05 20.17
CA VAL A 14 25.11 10.83 19.87
C VAL A 14 25.93 9.58 20.21
N LYS A 15 27.19 9.52 19.73
CA LYS A 15 28.11 8.42 19.99
C LYS A 15 28.28 8.23 21.50
N ASN A 16 28.48 9.29 22.27
CA ASN A 16 28.66 9.19 23.73
C ASN A 16 27.39 8.75 24.48
N ASN A 17 26.20 9.15 24.04
CA ASN A 17 24.94 8.75 24.68
C ASN A 17 24.57 7.29 24.39
N TYR A 18 24.90 6.80 23.18
CA TYR A 18 24.51 5.46 22.75
C TYR A 18 25.62 4.41 22.93
N LYS A 19 26.86 4.83 23.26
CA LYS A 19 27.99 3.92 23.47
C LYS A 19 27.69 2.94 24.60
N PRO A 20 27.51 1.64 24.31
CA PRO A 20 27.19 0.66 25.34
C PRO A 20 28.40 0.46 26.25
N ASN A 21 28.26 0.84 27.52
CA ASN A 21 29.33 0.84 28.51
C ASN A 21 29.48 -0.49 29.28
N SER A 22 28.64 -1.49 29.01
CA SER A 22 28.70 -2.80 29.66
C SER A 22 28.43 -3.94 28.68
N THR A 23 28.94 -5.13 28.99
CA THR A 23 28.76 -6.35 28.16
C THR A 23 27.29 -6.66 27.94
N LYS A 24 26.43 -6.52 28.97
CA LYS A 24 24.98 -6.72 28.85
C LYS A 24 24.33 -5.75 27.84
N LYS A 25 24.72 -4.48 27.87
CA LYS A 25 24.20 -3.47 26.93
C LYS A 25 24.68 -3.71 25.50
N LYS A 26 25.91 -4.20 25.31
CA LYS A 26 26.44 -4.58 24.00
C LYS A 26 25.65 -5.74 23.39
N VAL A 27 25.38 -6.77 24.20
CA VAL A 27 24.58 -7.92 23.79
C VAL A 27 23.15 -7.49 23.46
N LEU A 28 22.53 -6.68 24.33
CA LEU A 28 21.18 -6.15 24.08
C LEU A 28 21.10 -5.33 22.79
N LEU A 29 22.08 -4.46 22.55
CA LEU A 29 22.17 -3.69 21.32
C LEU A 29 22.29 -4.60 20.09
N GLY A 30 23.14 -5.63 20.16
CA GLY A 30 23.29 -6.62 19.10
C GLY A 30 21.99 -7.36 18.81
N VAL A 31 21.26 -7.78 19.85
CA VAL A 31 19.95 -8.44 19.71
C VAL A 31 18.93 -7.51 19.04
N ILE A 32 18.88 -6.24 19.44
CA ILE A 32 17.97 -5.26 18.82
C ILE A 32 18.29 -5.08 17.33
N VAL A 33 19.56 -4.94 16.97
CA VAL A 33 19.99 -4.81 15.57
C VAL A 33 19.62 -6.07 14.76
N VAL A 34 19.82 -7.26 15.32
CA VAL A 34 19.45 -8.53 14.67
C VAL A 34 17.94 -8.66 14.52
N LEU A 35 17.15 -8.29 15.55
CA LEU A 35 15.69 -8.29 15.48
C LEU A 35 15.17 -7.31 14.44
N LEU A 36 15.74 -6.10 14.37
CA LEU A 36 15.38 -5.11 13.35
C LEU A 36 15.74 -5.59 11.93
N GLY A 37 16.87 -6.29 11.77
CA GLY A 37 17.25 -6.93 10.52
C GLY A 37 16.33 -8.09 10.13
N ALA A 38 15.96 -8.95 11.08
CA ALA A 38 15.07 -10.09 10.85
C ALA A 38 13.60 -9.68 10.61
N LEU A 39 13.15 -8.58 11.24
CA LEU A 39 11.83 -7.99 11.02
C LEU A 39 11.76 -7.13 9.75
N GLY A 40 12.85 -7.00 8.99
CA GLY A 40 12.82 -6.42 7.66
C GLY A 40 12.64 -4.90 7.62
N LEU A 41 13.27 -4.15 8.53
CA LEU A 41 13.48 -2.72 8.32
C LEU A 41 14.90 -2.50 7.82
N GLU A 42 15.06 -2.66 6.51
CA GLU A 42 16.30 -2.38 5.81
C GLU A 42 16.62 -0.89 5.98
N VAL A 43 17.80 -0.56 6.51
CA VAL A 43 18.26 0.82 6.79
C VAL A 43 18.65 1.57 5.49
N SER A 44 18.21 1.06 4.34
CA SER A 44 18.34 1.67 3.02
C SER A 44 17.04 2.41 2.69
N ASN A 45 17.15 3.53 1.98
CA ASN A 45 16.04 4.34 1.48
C ASN A 45 15.20 3.57 0.42
N THR A 46 14.64 2.42 0.78
CA THR A 46 13.54 1.82 0.06
C THR A 46 12.31 2.64 0.42
N ASP A 47 12.05 3.64 -0.41
CA ASP A 47 10.84 4.43 -0.41
C ASP A 47 9.65 3.52 -0.76
N PHE A 48 9.25 2.68 0.20
CA PHE A 48 8.01 1.91 0.12
C PHE A 48 6.88 2.93 0.13
N ASN A 49 6.52 3.39 -1.07
CA ASN A 49 5.39 4.27 -1.29
C ASN A 49 4.11 3.51 -0.88
N LEU A 50 3.76 3.61 0.40
CA LEU A 50 2.55 3.08 1.04
C LEU A 50 1.26 3.57 0.36
N ASN A 51 1.36 4.60 -0.49
CA ASN A 51 0.27 5.06 -1.33
C ASN A 51 -0.18 4.00 -2.35
N ASP A 52 0.73 3.18 -2.89
CA ASP A 52 0.39 2.19 -3.94
C ASP A 52 -0.17 0.89 -3.34
N LEU A 53 0.03 0.66 -2.04
CA LEU A 53 -0.60 -0.43 -1.29
C LEU A 53 -2.11 -0.18 -1.03
N SER A 54 -2.60 1.03 -1.28
CA SER A 54 -3.98 1.42 -0.94
C SER A 54 -4.98 1.28 -2.08
N LYS A 55 -4.53 1.15 -3.34
CA LYS A 55 -5.42 1.06 -4.51
C LYS A 55 -5.29 -0.28 -5.21
N VAL A 56 -6.22 -1.20 -4.88
CA VAL A 56 -6.38 -2.46 -5.62
C VAL A 56 -6.77 -2.14 -7.06
N LYS A 57 -5.85 -2.39 -8.00
CA LYS A 57 -6.09 -2.33 -9.43
C LYS A 57 -6.76 -3.61 -9.91
N ARG A 58 -7.71 -3.47 -10.83
CA ARG A 58 -8.42 -4.60 -11.43
C ARG A 58 -8.43 -4.49 -12.95
N ASP A 59 -8.58 -5.61 -13.63
CA ASP A 59 -8.91 -5.66 -15.05
C ASP A 59 -10.42 -5.46 -15.28
N ILE A 60 -10.85 -5.50 -16.54
CA ILE A 60 -12.28 -5.36 -16.93
C ILE A 60 -13.18 -6.51 -16.43
N ASP A 61 -12.58 -7.65 -16.06
CA ASP A 61 -13.29 -8.78 -15.47
C ASP A 61 -13.37 -8.68 -13.94
N GLY A 62 -12.70 -7.70 -13.35
CA GLY A 62 -12.62 -7.49 -11.92
C GLY A 62 -11.56 -8.34 -11.22
N ASN A 63 -10.66 -9.00 -11.96
CA ASN A 63 -9.53 -9.71 -11.35
C ASN A 63 -8.47 -8.70 -10.89
N VAL A 64 -7.80 -8.98 -9.78
CA VAL A 64 -6.71 -8.12 -9.29
C VAL A 64 -5.49 -8.29 -10.19
N VAL A 65 -4.93 -7.16 -10.64
CA VAL A 65 -3.76 -7.12 -11.52
C VAL A 65 -2.63 -6.32 -10.89
N THR A 66 -1.39 -6.78 -11.10
CA THR A 66 -0.16 -6.18 -10.55
C THR A 66 0.81 -5.69 -11.63
N ASP A 67 0.53 -6.01 -12.89
CA ASP A 67 1.36 -5.67 -14.06
C ASP A 67 1.05 -4.27 -14.63
N GLY A 68 0.16 -3.51 -13.97
CA GLY A 68 -0.29 -2.20 -14.41
C GLY A 68 -1.37 -2.23 -15.50
N THR A 69 -1.81 -3.41 -15.96
CA THR A 69 -2.86 -3.55 -16.97
C THR A 69 -4.26 -3.48 -16.34
N GLY A 70 -4.60 -2.32 -15.80
CA GLY A 70 -5.89 -2.12 -15.15
C GLY A 70 -6.08 -0.73 -14.60
N LYS A 71 -7.24 -0.49 -13.99
CA LYS A 71 -7.56 0.75 -13.30
C LYS A 71 -7.87 0.47 -11.83
N GLY A 72 -7.87 1.51 -11.00
CA GLY A 72 -8.40 1.43 -9.64
C GLY A 72 -9.85 0.94 -9.65
N THR A 73 -10.24 0.18 -8.63
CA THR A 73 -11.63 -0.29 -8.51
C THR A 73 -12.63 0.88 -8.52
N ASP A 74 -12.19 2.05 -8.03
CA ASP A 74 -12.88 3.34 -8.01
C ASP A 74 -12.83 4.14 -9.34
N GLU A 75 -12.40 3.52 -10.44
CA GLU A 75 -12.31 4.17 -11.75
C GLU A 75 -13.17 3.50 -12.85
N TYR A 76 -13.80 2.38 -12.56
CA TYR A 76 -14.70 1.67 -13.48
C TYR A 76 -16.14 2.16 -13.41
N ASN A 77 -16.72 2.53 -14.54
CA ASN A 77 -18.11 2.96 -14.67
C ASN A 77 -18.88 2.06 -15.65
N CYS A 78 -20.20 2.21 -15.74
CA CYS A 78 -21.01 1.43 -16.68
C CYS A 78 -20.60 1.61 -18.15
N ALA A 79 -20.00 2.75 -18.51
CA ALA A 79 -19.49 3.01 -19.85
C ALA A 79 -18.23 2.19 -20.22
N ASP A 80 -17.53 1.61 -19.24
CA ASP A 80 -16.36 0.75 -19.50
C ASP A 80 -16.77 -0.66 -19.96
N PHE A 81 -18.04 -1.06 -19.78
CA PHE A 81 -18.52 -2.40 -20.08
C PHE A 81 -19.40 -2.42 -21.33
N LYS A 82 -19.25 -3.48 -22.14
CA LYS A 82 -20.08 -3.67 -23.33
C LYS A 82 -21.44 -4.27 -23.02
N THR A 83 -21.51 -5.11 -21.99
CA THR A 83 -22.73 -5.81 -21.59
C THR A 83 -22.93 -5.78 -20.08
N GLN A 84 -24.19 -5.88 -19.68
CA GLN A 84 -24.60 -6.01 -18.28
C GLN A 84 -23.97 -7.24 -17.64
N THR A 85 -23.86 -8.35 -18.39
CA THR A 85 -23.19 -9.57 -17.92
C THR A 85 -21.73 -9.32 -17.55
N GLN A 86 -21.00 -8.54 -18.35
CA GLN A 86 -19.60 -8.19 -18.07
C GLN A 86 -19.50 -7.26 -16.85
N ALA A 87 -20.34 -6.21 -16.80
CA ALA A 87 -20.39 -5.29 -15.65
C ALA A 87 -20.73 -6.03 -14.35
N GLN A 88 -21.66 -6.98 -14.40
CA GLN A 88 -22.05 -7.78 -13.25
C GLN A 88 -20.90 -8.65 -12.71
N LYS A 89 -20.10 -9.22 -13.61
CA LYS A 89 -18.92 -10.01 -13.24
C LYS A 89 -17.89 -9.15 -12.51
N PHE A 90 -17.56 -7.99 -13.08
CA PHE A 90 -16.68 -7.02 -12.44
C PHE A 90 -17.21 -6.62 -11.06
N TYR A 91 -18.48 -6.20 -10.98
CA TYR A 91 -19.12 -5.76 -9.74
C TYR A 91 -19.03 -6.82 -8.62
N LYS A 92 -19.31 -8.09 -8.94
CA LYS A 92 -19.19 -9.20 -7.96
C LYS A 92 -17.74 -9.37 -7.49
N ASN A 93 -16.79 -9.34 -8.41
CA ASN A 93 -15.37 -9.49 -8.09
C ASN A 93 -14.79 -8.29 -7.32
N ALA A 94 -15.35 -7.10 -7.53
CA ALA A 94 -14.99 -5.87 -6.85
C ALA A 94 -15.57 -5.73 -5.43
N GLY A 95 -16.43 -6.67 -4.99
CA GLY A 95 -17.02 -6.70 -3.64
C GLY A 95 -18.50 -6.33 -3.59
N GLY A 96 -19.14 -6.13 -4.75
CA GLY A 96 -20.57 -5.88 -4.90
C GLY A 96 -21.06 -4.66 -4.12
N VAL A 97 -22.29 -4.73 -3.61
CA VAL A 97 -22.98 -3.61 -2.94
C VAL A 97 -22.20 -3.02 -1.77
N SER A 98 -21.37 -3.83 -1.11
CA SER A 98 -20.54 -3.41 0.03
C SER A 98 -19.37 -2.50 -0.36
N LYS A 99 -18.96 -2.54 -1.64
CA LYS A 99 -17.78 -1.85 -2.20
C LYS A 99 -18.08 -1.14 -3.52
N ASP A 100 -19.34 -0.80 -3.77
CA ASP A 100 -19.78 -0.13 -4.99
C ASP A 100 -19.49 1.38 -4.99
N THR A 101 -18.21 1.75 -4.94
CA THR A 101 -17.75 3.14 -4.88
C THR A 101 -18.22 3.96 -6.09
N ASN A 102 -18.28 3.33 -7.26
CA ASN A 102 -18.64 4.00 -8.51
C ASN A 102 -20.12 3.90 -8.87
N ARG A 103 -20.93 3.36 -7.96
CA ARG A 103 -22.38 3.22 -8.15
C ARG A 103 -22.73 2.46 -9.43
N LEU A 104 -21.98 1.40 -9.72
CA LEU A 104 -22.33 0.45 -10.78
C LEU A 104 -23.73 -0.14 -10.55
N ASP A 105 -24.12 -0.31 -9.29
CA ASP A 105 -25.45 -0.72 -8.83
C ASP A 105 -26.10 0.46 -8.08
N GLY A 106 -26.57 1.44 -8.86
CA GLY A 106 -27.02 2.73 -8.35
C GLY A 106 -28.21 2.67 -7.39
N ASP A 107 -29.08 1.67 -7.54
CA ASP A 107 -30.27 1.41 -6.70
C ASP A 107 -30.02 0.33 -5.63
N LYS A 108 -28.84 -0.28 -5.63
CA LYS A 108 -28.35 -1.25 -4.62
C LYS A 108 -29.16 -2.53 -4.58
N ASN A 109 -29.73 -2.95 -5.71
CA ASN A 109 -30.51 -4.18 -5.81
C ASN A 109 -29.63 -5.43 -6.07
N GLY A 110 -28.31 -5.26 -6.20
CA GLY A 110 -27.33 -6.30 -6.49
C GLY A 110 -27.04 -6.50 -7.98
N ILE A 111 -27.67 -5.72 -8.86
CA ILE A 111 -27.56 -5.83 -10.31
C ILE A 111 -26.85 -4.59 -10.86
N ALA A 112 -25.62 -4.78 -11.32
CA ALA A 112 -24.83 -3.68 -11.87
C ALA A 112 -25.28 -3.32 -13.30
N CYS A 113 -25.27 -2.01 -13.60
CA CYS A 113 -25.42 -1.41 -14.92
C CYS A 113 -26.60 -1.97 -15.72
N GLN A 114 -27.79 -1.94 -15.13
CA GLN A 114 -29.00 -2.58 -15.66
C GLN A 114 -29.41 -2.10 -17.05
N ASP A 115 -29.00 -0.89 -17.44
CA ASP A 115 -29.28 -0.27 -18.73
C ASP A 115 -28.41 -0.80 -19.88
N LEU A 116 -27.36 -1.57 -19.59
CA LEU A 116 -26.50 -2.16 -20.62
C LEU A 116 -27.21 -3.34 -21.33
N PRO A 117 -26.88 -3.61 -22.61
CA PRO A 117 -27.30 -4.82 -23.29
C PRO A 117 -26.92 -6.07 -22.49
N LYS A 118 -27.77 -7.10 -22.50
CA LYS A 118 -27.52 -8.35 -21.77
C LYS A 118 -26.33 -9.13 -22.32
#